data_AF-A0A0K1ELH7-F1
#
_entry.id   AF-A0A0K1ELH7-F1
#
_cell.length_a   1.000
_cell.length_b   1.000
_cell.length_c   1.000
_cell.angle_alpha   90.00
_cell.angle_beta   90.00
_cell.angle_gamma   90.00
#
_symmetry.space_group_name_H-M   'P 1'
#
loop_
_entity.id
_entity.type
_entity.pdbx_description
1 polymer ?
#
loop_
_entity_poly.entity_id
_entity_poly.type
_entity_poly.pdbx_seq_one_letter_code
_entity_poly.pdbx_strand_id
1 'polypeptide(L)'
;MLISSTQLAQLGAEARAESEERIFALFREHFDGTPPWPSEEAARGLVSAAIDKAAALGMNATRDAFKFAVMMMVFGPSFDTAEPWAVKILAERAEGTPVAELLYREAIEQVRVREDAAATGNAPAR
;
A
#
# COMPACT_ATOMS: atom_id res chain seq x y z
N MET A 1 36.89 -10.98 -3.40
CA MET A 1 35.78 -11.80 -2.89
C MET A 1 34.61 -11.62 -3.86
N LEU A 2 34.23 -12.66 -4.61
CA LEU A 2 33.16 -12.60 -5.61
C LEU A 2 31.91 -13.23 -4.99
N ILE A 3 30.85 -12.44 -4.80
CA ILE A 3 29.54 -12.95 -4.39
C ILE A 3 28.87 -13.54 -5.65
N SER A 4 28.36 -14.77 -5.56
CA SER A 4 27.68 -15.39 -6.70
C SER A 4 26.26 -14.82 -6.89
N SER A 5 25.74 -14.86 -8.11
CA SER A 5 24.36 -14.44 -8.41
C SER A 5 23.32 -15.20 -7.58
N THR A 6 23.58 -16.48 -7.26
CA THR A 6 22.73 -17.30 -6.40
C THR A 6 22.67 -16.75 -4.97
N GLN A 7 23.80 -16.30 -4.42
CA GLN A 7 23.83 -15.72 -3.06
C GLN A 7 23.04 -14.41 -2.99
N LEU A 8 23.14 -13.57 -4.03
CA LEU A 8 22.35 -12.33 -4.11
C LEU A 8 20.85 -12.61 -4.20
N ALA A 9 20.45 -13.62 -4.98
CA ALA A 9 19.05 -14.02 -5.09
C ALA A 9 18.50 -14.56 -3.75
N GLN A 10 19.28 -15.36 -3.03
CA GLN A 10 18.91 -15.87 -1.71
C GLN A 10 18.73 -14.75 -0.69
N LEU A 11 19.69 -13.81 -0.61
CA LEU A 11 19.59 -12.65 0.26
C LEU A 11 18.38 -11.78 -0.07
N GLY A 12 18.06 -11.60 -1.36
CA GLY A 12 16.87 -10.87 -1.79
C GLY A 12 15.57 -11.55 -1.38
N ALA A 13 15.49 -12.87 -1.48
CA ALA A 13 14.32 -13.65 -1.06
C ALA A 13 14.11 -13.60 0.47
N GLU A 14 15.18 -13.74 1.25
CA GLU A 14 15.14 -13.63 2.71
C GLU A 14 14.71 -12.24 3.17
N ALA A 15 15.31 -11.18 2.61
CA ALA A 15 14.94 -9.80 2.93
C ALA A 15 13.49 -9.48 2.55
N ARG A 16 12.99 -10.06 1.45
CA ARG A 16 11.57 -9.94 1.07
C ARG A 16 10.68 -10.63 2.10
N ALA A 17 10.95 -11.89 2.45
CA ALA A 17 10.14 -12.64 3.40
C ALA A 17 10.08 -11.95 4.78
N GLU A 18 11.21 -11.41 5.24
CA GLU A 18 11.26 -10.61 6.47
C GLU A 18 10.40 -9.34 6.36
N SER A 19 10.47 -8.64 5.23
CA SER A 19 9.67 -7.44 4.98
C SER A 19 8.17 -7.74 4.94
N GLU A 20 7.77 -8.82 4.27
CA GLU A 20 6.39 -9.29 4.21
C GLU A 20 5.85 -9.59 5.61
N GLU A 21 6.59 -10.36 6.42
CA GLU A 21 6.16 -10.70 7.78
C GLU A 21 6.07 -9.47 8.68
N ARG A 22 7.03 -8.55 8.58
CA ARG A 22 7.00 -7.30 9.35
C ARG A 22 5.82 -6.40 8.98
N ILE A 23 5.52 -6.25 7.68
CA ILE A 23 4.38 -5.46 7.21
C ILE A 23 3.08 -6.13 7.65
N PHE A 24 2.96 -7.45 7.48
CA PHE A 24 1.80 -8.21 7.90
C PHE A 24 1.54 -8.10 9.41
N ALA A 25 2.59 -8.19 10.24
CA ALA A 25 2.49 -8.03 11.69
C ALA A 25 1.94 -6.64 12.06
N LEU A 26 2.44 -5.56 11.44
CA LEU A 26 1.94 -4.20 11.64
C LEU A 26 0.49 -4.06 11.15
N PHE A 27 0.16 -4.68 10.02
CA PHE A 27 -1.20 -4.69 9.48
C PHE A 27 -2.19 -5.30 10.48
N ARG A 28 -1.82 -6.45 11.04
CA ARG A 28 -2.62 -7.15 12.05
C ARG A 28 -2.73 -6.35 13.34
N GLU A 29 -1.63 -5.76 13.82
CA GLU A 29 -1.64 -4.92 15.02
C GLU A 29 -2.62 -3.75 14.91
N HIS A 30 -2.72 -3.13 13.73
CA HIS A 30 -3.53 -1.93 13.54
C HIS A 30 -4.98 -2.17 13.10
N PHE A 31 -5.27 -3.27 12.41
CA PHE A 31 -6.56 -3.44 11.73
C PHE A 31 -7.29 -4.75 12.06
N ASP A 32 -6.68 -5.67 12.81
CA ASP A 32 -7.35 -6.92 13.19
C ASP A 32 -8.64 -6.64 13.97
N GLY A 33 -9.72 -7.34 13.58
CA GLY A 33 -11.05 -7.13 14.14
C GLY A 33 -11.78 -5.86 13.69
N THR A 34 -11.19 -5.00 12.86
CA THR A 34 -11.85 -3.81 12.32
C THR A 34 -12.28 -3.98 10.85
N PRO A 35 -13.57 -3.86 10.51
CA PRO A 35 -13.98 -3.87 9.11
C PRO A 35 -13.35 -2.68 8.34
N PRO A 36 -12.82 -2.88 7.11
CA PRO A 36 -12.82 -4.11 6.33
C PRO A 36 -11.53 -4.95 6.51
N TRP A 37 -11.42 -5.72 7.59
CA TRP A 37 -10.34 -6.70 7.75
C TRP A 37 -10.60 -7.97 6.92
N PRO A 38 -9.69 -8.35 6.01
CA PRO A 38 -9.84 -9.58 5.23
C PRO A 38 -9.36 -10.80 6.03
N SER A 39 -9.61 -12.01 5.51
CA SER A 39 -8.99 -13.24 6.06
C SER A 39 -7.46 -13.14 6.04
N GLU A 40 -6.77 -13.87 6.93
CA GLU A 40 -5.30 -13.87 7.00
C GLU A 40 -4.62 -14.14 5.64
N GLU A 41 -5.09 -15.14 4.89
CA GLU A 41 -4.54 -15.47 3.56
C GLU A 41 -4.65 -14.28 2.60
N ALA A 42 -5.83 -13.64 2.56
CA ALA A 42 -6.06 -12.46 1.74
C ALA A 42 -5.25 -11.23 2.22
N ALA A 43 -5.07 -11.05 3.54
CA ALA A 43 -4.21 -10.00 4.08
C ALA A 43 -2.74 -10.20 3.67
N ARG A 44 -2.22 -11.44 3.74
CA ARG A 44 -0.87 -11.78 3.28
C ARG A 44 -0.71 -11.55 1.78
N GLY A 45 -1.70 -11.97 0.99
CA GLY A 45 -1.73 -11.71 -0.45
C GLY A 45 -1.72 -10.21 -0.78
N LEU A 46 -2.49 -9.41 -0.03
CA LEU A 46 -2.52 -7.96 -0.17
C LEU A 46 -1.16 -7.32 0.18
N VAL A 47 -0.49 -7.77 1.24
CA VAL A 47 0.85 -7.27 1.61
C VAL A 47 1.88 -7.59 0.52
N SER A 48 1.91 -8.82 0.01
CA SER A 48 2.85 -9.20 -1.05
C SER A 48 2.62 -8.37 -2.33
N ALA A 49 1.35 -8.21 -2.73
CA ALA A 49 0.99 -7.37 -3.87
C ALA A 49 1.35 -5.88 -3.67
N ALA A 50 1.20 -5.35 -2.45
CA ALA A 50 1.57 -3.99 -2.14
C ALA A 50 3.09 -3.76 -2.21
N ILE A 51 3.90 -4.72 -1.77
CA ILE A 51 5.36 -4.66 -1.91
C ILE A 51 5.75 -4.63 -3.39
N ASP A 52 5.16 -5.50 -4.22
CA ASP A 52 5.45 -5.54 -5.66
C ASP A 52 5.11 -4.23 -6.35
N LYS A 53 3.92 -3.69 -6.06
CA LYS A 53 3.49 -2.40 -6.62
C LYS A 53 4.33 -1.23 -6.13
N ALA A 54 4.66 -1.19 -4.84
CA ALA A 54 5.51 -0.16 -4.28
C ALA A 54 6.90 -0.18 -4.93
N ALA A 55 7.52 -1.36 -5.06
CA ALA A 55 8.81 -1.54 -5.72
C ALA A 55 8.77 -1.09 -7.20
N ALA A 56 7.71 -1.43 -7.94
CA ALA A 56 7.53 -0.99 -9.33
C ALA A 56 7.43 0.54 -9.48
N LEU A 57 7.05 1.25 -8.41
CA LEU A 57 7.00 2.71 -8.36
C LEU A 57 8.27 3.35 -7.77
N GLY A 58 9.31 2.55 -7.49
CA GLY A 58 10.57 2.99 -6.88
C GLY A 58 10.50 3.20 -5.37
N MET A 59 9.43 2.74 -4.72
CA MET A 59 9.23 2.84 -3.28
C MET A 59 9.75 1.58 -2.58
N ASN A 60 11.06 1.57 -2.26
CA ASN A 60 11.74 0.40 -1.72
C ASN A 60 11.73 0.30 -0.18
N ALA A 61 11.24 1.32 0.53
CA ALA A 61 11.18 1.30 1.98
C ALA A 61 9.97 0.48 2.47
N THR A 62 10.17 -0.36 3.49
CA THR A 62 9.10 -1.14 4.15
C THR A 62 7.92 -0.26 4.58
N ARG A 63 8.22 0.96 5.07
CA ARG A 63 7.20 1.95 5.47
C ARG A 63 6.31 2.38 4.31
N ASP A 64 6.86 2.51 3.11
CA ASP A 64 6.12 2.93 1.92
C ASP A 64 5.22 1.80 1.43
N ALA A 65 5.74 0.57 1.40
CA ALA A 65 4.94 -0.61 1.09
C ALA A 65 3.79 -0.81 2.09
N PHE A 66 4.01 -0.56 3.38
CA PHE A 66 2.95 -0.60 4.39
C PHE A 66 1.84 0.43 4.09
N LYS A 67 2.17 1.69 3.80
CA LYS A 67 1.17 2.71 3.42
C LYS A 67 0.41 2.30 2.17
N PHE A 68 1.12 1.73 1.18
CA PHE A 68 0.53 1.25 -0.05
C PHE A 68 -0.48 0.11 0.20
N ALA A 69 -0.14 -0.83 1.07
CA ALA A 69 -1.04 -1.88 1.52
C ALA A 69 -2.30 -1.28 2.18
N VAL A 70 -2.16 -0.29 3.07
CA VAL A 70 -3.31 0.38 3.72
C VAL A 70 -4.24 1.00 2.66
N MET A 71 -3.68 1.68 1.66
CA MET A 71 -4.49 2.26 0.57
C MET A 71 -5.18 1.18 -0.27
N MET A 72 -4.51 0.06 -0.56
CA MET A 72 -5.12 -1.07 -1.27
C MET A 72 -6.28 -1.71 -0.47
N MET A 73 -6.18 -1.74 0.86
CA MET A 73 -7.25 -2.25 1.72
C MET A 73 -8.47 -1.32 1.73
N VAL A 74 -8.25 -0.01 1.79
CA VAL A 74 -9.33 1.00 1.91
C VAL A 74 -9.99 1.31 0.57
N PHE A 75 -9.19 1.49 -0.49
CA PHE A 75 -9.65 1.93 -1.81
C PHE A 75 -9.69 0.80 -2.85
N GLY A 76 -9.23 -0.40 -2.48
CA GLY A 76 -9.16 -1.56 -3.35
C GLY A 76 -7.79 -1.73 -4.02
N PRO A 77 -7.50 -2.94 -4.55
CA PRO A 77 -6.17 -3.31 -5.04
C PRO A 77 -5.69 -2.53 -6.28
N SER A 78 -6.60 -1.81 -6.93
CA SER A 78 -6.31 -0.99 -8.12
C SER A 78 -6.44 0.51 -7.87
N PHE A 79 -6.39 0.97 -6.61
CA PHE A 79 -6.57 2.40 -6.30
C PHE A 79 -5.60 3.29 -7.08
N ASP A 80 -4.37 2.81 -7.32
CA ASP A 80 -3.30 3.47 -8.04
C ASP A 80 -3.65 3.81 -9.51
N THR A 81 -4.63 3.12 -10.08
CA THR A 81 -5.11 3.36 -11.45
C THR A 81 -6.59 3.74 -11.51
N ALA A 82 -7.39 3.35 -10.51
CA ALA A 82 -8.82 3.58 -10.46
C ALA A 82 -9.19 4.92 -9.82
N GLU A 83 -8.39 5.41 -8.85
CA GLU A 83 -8.67 6.65 -8.14
C GLU A 83 -8.02 7.84 -8.87
N PRO A 84 -8.80 8.85 -9.33
CA PRO A 84 -8.27 9.97 -10.11
C PRO A 84 -7.17 10.77 -9.39
N TRP A 85 -7.28 10.91 -8.07
CA TRP A 85 -6.27 11.60 -7.25
C TRP A 85 -4.95 10.84 -7.22
N ALA A 86 -4.98 9.51 -7.15
CA ALA A 86 -3.80 8.68 -7.14
C ALA A 86 -3.09 8.72 -8.50
N VAL A 87 -3.86 8.57 -9.58
CA VAL A 87 -3.36 8.67 -10.96
C VAL A 87 -2.65 10.01 -11.19
N LYS A 88 -3.26 11.11 -10.74
CA LYS A 88 -2.67 12.45 -10.85
C LYS A 88 -1.36 12.57 -10.10
N ILE A 89 -1.31 12.18 -8.82
CA ILE A 89 -0.10 12.23 -8.00
C ILE A 89 1.02 11.40 -8.63
N LEU A 90 0.68 10.20 -9.13
CA LEU A 90 1.64 9.32 -9.79
C LEU A 90 2.15 9.90 -11.11
N ALA A 91 1.31 10.58 -11.89
CA ALA A 91 1.70 11.18 -13.17
C ALA A 91 2.57 12.44 -12.99
N GLU A 92 2.31 13.25 -11.96
CA GLU A 92 2.98 14.55 -11.73
C GLU A 92 4.23 14.45 -10.85
N ARG A 93 4.61 13.25 -10.38
CA ARG A 93 5.74 13.08 -9.46
C ARG A 93 7.08 13.46 -10.11
N ALA A 94 7.87 14.26 -9.40
CA ALA A 94 9.27 14.46 -9.72
C ALA A 94 10.14 13.35 -9.11
N GLU A 95 11.36 13.16 -9.62
CA GLU A 95 12.34 12.28 -8.99
C GLU A 95 12.62 12.69 -7.53
N GLY A 96 12.77 11.71 -6.64
CA GLY A 96 12.99 11.95 -5.20
C GLY A 96 11.76 12.40 -4.42
N THR A 97 10.61 12.55 -5.07
CA THR A 97 9.34 12.87 -4.38
C THR A 97 8.95 11.73 -3.43
N PRO A 98 8.54 12.01 -2.17
CA PRO A 98 8.05 11.00 -1.24
C PRO A 98 6.62 10.56 -1.59
N VAL A 99 6.47 9.86 -2.72
CA VAL A 99 5.18 9.50 -3.33
C VAL A 99 4.25 8.78 -2.36
N ALA A 100 4.77 7.83 -1.57
CA ALA A 100 3.97 7.10 -0.60
C ALA A 100 3.32 8.01 0.44
N GLU A 101 4.04 9.04 0.91
CA GLU A 101 3.53 10.03 1.87
C GLU A 101 2.47 10.93 1.21
N LEU A 102 2.69 11.36 -0.04
CA LEU A 102 1.72 12.16 -0.78
C LEU A 102 0.42 11.40 -1.00
N LEU A 103 0.51 10.16 -1.48
CA LEU A 103 -0.65 9.29 -1.68
C LEU A 103 -1.37 9.03 -0.36
N TYR A 104 -0.63 8.71 0.71
CA TYR A 104 -1.22 8.42 2.01
C TYR A 104 -1.94 9.63 2.62
N ARG A 105 -1.35 10.82 2.51
CA ARG A 105 -1.99 12.06 2.96
C ARG A 105 -3.26 12.35 2.18
N GLU A 106 -3.22 12.23 0.85
CA GLU A 106 -4.40 12.44 0.01
C GLU A 106 -5.49 11.41 0.31
N ALA A 107 -5.12 10.14 0.48
CA ALA A 107 -6.04 9.07 0.88
C ALA A 107 -6.82 9.41 2.16
N ILE A 108 -6.17 10.00 3.17
CA ILE A 108 -6.85 10.45 4.41
C ILE A 108 -7.91 11.51 4.10
N GLU A 109 -7.60 12.50 3.26
CA GLU A 109 -8.57 13.53 2.88
C GLU A 109 -9.75 12.92 2.09
N GLN A 110 -9.49 11.96 1.22
CA GLN A 110 -10.53 11.26 0.45
C GLN A 110 -11.44 10.41 1.34
N VAL A 111 -10.91 9.79 2.40
CA VAL A 111 -11.75 9.11 3.40
C VAL A 111 -12.67 10.11 4.10
N ARG A 112 -12.15 11.25 4.55
CA ARG A 112 -12.96 12.30 5.21
C ARG A 112 -14.08 12.81 4.32
N VAL A 113 -13.78 13.10 3.05
CA VAL A 113 -14.80 13.54 2.08
C VAL A 113 -15.90 12.49 1.92
N ARG A 114 -15.56 11.19 1.89
CA ARG A 114 -16.54 10.10 1.81
C ARG A 114 -17.39 9.98 3.09
N GLU A 115 -16.78 10.13 4.26
CA GLU A 115 -17.47 10.12 5.55
C GLU A 115 -18.46 11.30 5.68
N ASP A 116 -18.05 12.50 5.30
CA ASP A 116 -18.90 13.70 5.30
C ASP A 116 -20.08 13.58 4.32
N ALA A 117 -19.84 13.03 3.13
CA ALA A 117 -20.90 12.76 2.15
C ALA A 117 -21.91 11.71 2.65
N ALA A 118 -21.43 10.68 3.35
CA ALA A 118 -22.27 9.67 3.98
C ALA A 118 -23.11 10.26 5.13
N ALA A 119 -22.52 11.12 5.96
CA ALA A 119 -23.22 11.78 7.06
C ALA A 119 -24.32 12.76 6.60
N THR A 120 -24.14 13.37 5.43
CA THR A 120 -25.11 14.32 4.84
C THR A 120 -26.18 13.66 3.96
N GLY A 121 -26.15 12.33 3.81
CA GLY A 121 -27.14 11.58 3.01
C GLY A 121 -27.00 11.77 1.50
N ASN A 122 -25.91 12.38 1.04
CA ASN A 122 -25.65 12.68 -0.36
C ASN A 122 -24.56 11.76 -0.93
N ALA A 123 -24.65 10.45 -0.62
CA ALA A 123 -23.67 9.48 -1.06
C ALA A 123 -23.74 9.33 -2.61
N PRO A 124 -22.66 9.62 -3.35
CA PRO A 124 -22.63 9.38 -4.79
C PRO A 124 -22.76 7.87 -5.04
N ALA A 125 -23.66 7.50 -5.96
CA ALA A 125 -23.82 6.12 -6.39
C ALA A 125 -22.48 5.61 -6.95
N ARG A 126 -22.01 4.47 -6.41
CA ARG A 126 -20.82 3.76 -6.87
C ARG A 126 -20.96 3.31 -8.32
#